data_AF-A0A1Y0C127-F1
#
_entry.id   AF-A0A1Y0C127-F1
#
_cell.length_a   1.000
_cell.length_b   1.000
_cell.length_c   1.000
_cell.angle_alpha   90.00
_cell.angle_beta   90.00
_cell.angle_gamma   90.00
#
_symmetry.space_group_name_H-M   'P 1'
#
loop_
_entity.id
_entity.type
_entity.pdbx_description
1 polymer ?
#
loop_
_entity_poly.entity_id
_entity_poly.type
_entity_poly.pdbx_seq_one_letter_code
_entity_poly.pdbx_strand_id
1 'polypeptide(L)'
;MSAEELERLGDEALCAGQLEKALDHYDTARHLIFETFDAELIQDAEFDLVCKVTDDLSRVGEKARDVWRKLQPPPKSAAERAGELRANVDEAMATGDLADASHAGFRLGETLEELNDREGAESAYRRAVVLARQVDAGDPELMLAAFSSLIHFLSPSEESVALAQEMVANLIDRREMYHPMRAADAAYHWAIAELKFAEVAQHRMDHAIDGVARQAIEMLDGICFHKGSQTLQRLVAGVLRSAGRDSEADQWQADADKYEDWEWFMEQEIPGHVHLWDIRIDLPTHGREDE
;
A
#
# COMPACT_ATOMS: atom_id res chain seq x y z
N MET A 1 -34.27 -15.09 24.53
CA MET A 1 -34.56 -14.70 23.13
C MET A 1 -33.50 -15.39 22.30
N SER A 2 -33.90 -16.16 21.30
CA SER A 2 -32.96 -16.93 20.47
C SER A 2 -32.24 -16.04 19.45
N ALA A 3 -31.15 -16.54 18.87
CA ALA A 3 -30.46 -15.85 17.78
C ALA A 3 -31.37 -15.63 16.56
N GLU A 4 -32.21 -16.61 16.23
CA GLU A 4 -33.20 -16.50 15.13
C GLU A 4 -34.26 -15.42 15.42
N GLU A 5 -34.72 -15.30 16.66
CA GLU A 5 -35.67 -14.26 17.06
C GLU A 5 -35.04 -12.86 16.93
N LEU A 6 -33.78 -12.72 17.36
CA LEU A 6 -33.04 -11.46 17.24
C LEU A 6 -32.75 -11.10 15.79
N GLU A 7 -32.39 -12.07 14.96
CA GLU A 7 -32.21 -11.82 13.53
C GLU A 7 -33.50 -11.34 12.88
N ARG A 8 -34.63 -11.98 13.19
CA ARG A 8 -35.95 -11.55 12.70
C ARG A 8 -36.30 -10.12 13.18
N LEU A 9 -36.02 -9.78 14.43
CA LEU A 9 -36.17 -8.42 14.94
C LEU A 9 -35.26 -7.43 14.22
N GLY A 10 -34.04 -7.85 13.86
CA GLY A 10 -33.13 -7.07 13.01
C GLY A 10 -33.71 -6.82 11.63
N ASP A 11 -34.30 -7.84 10.99
CA ASP A 11 -34.96 -7.72 9.68
C ASP A 11 -36.20 -6.81 9.74
N GLU A 12 -36.99 -6.91 10.82
CA GLU A 12 -38.15 -6.04 11.06
C GLU A 12 -37.73 -4.57 11.28
N ALA A 13 -36.68 -4.34 12.08
CA ALA A 13 -36.11 -3.02 12.32
C ALA A 13 -35.51 -2.43 11.04
N LEU A 14 -34.86 -3.26 10.21
CA LEU A 14 -34.32 -2.87 8.92
C LEU A 14 -35.44 -2.46 7.96
N CYS A 15 -36.53 -3.23 7.89
CA CYS A 15 -37.71 -2.89 7.09
C CYS A 15 -38.38 -1.58 7.57
N ALA A 16 -38.34 -1.31 8.88
CA ALA A 16 -38.84 -0.08 9.48
C ALA A 16 -37.90 1.13 9.33
N GLY A 17 -36.73 0.96 8.68
CA GLY A 17 -35.72 2.01 8.53
C GLY A 17 -34.95 2.35 9.83
N GLN A 18 -35.09 1.54 10.87
CA GLN A 18 -34.44 1.73 12.17
C GLN A 18 -33.06 1.07 12.17
N LEU A 19 -32.13 1.62 11.39
CA LEU A 19 -30.83 1.01 11.12
C LEU A 19 -29.99 0.74 12.39
N GLU A 20 -29.96 1.65 13.35
CA GLU A 20 -29.20 1.46 14.61
C GLU A 20 -29.75 0.27 15.42
N LYS A 21 -31.08 0.13 15.49
CA LYS A 21 -31.71 -1.00 16.17
C LYS A 21 -31.53 -2.32 15.42
N ALA A 22 -31.57 -2.27 14.09
CA ALA A 22 -31.30 -3.45 13.28
C ALA A 22 -29.87 -3.96 13.51
N LEU A 23 -28.90 -3.05 13.56
CA LEU A 23 -27.51 -3.39 13.87
C LEU A 23 -27.36 -4.01 15.26
N ASP A 24 -27.95 -3.39 16.29
CA ASP A 24 -27.93 -3.89 17.67
C ASP A 24 -28.51 -5.31 17.77
N HIS A 25 -29.62 -5.58 17.08
CA HIS A 25 -30.23 -6.91 17.01
C HIS A 25 -29.33 -7.93 16.29
N TYR A 26 -28.70 -7.58 15.17
CA TYR A 26 -27.78 -8.48 14.46
C TYR A 26 -26.50 -8.75 15.24
N ASP A 27 -25.91 -7.75 15.91
CA ASP A 27 -24.72 -7.93 16.73
C ASP A 27 -25.03 -8.81 17.95
N THR A 28 -26.18 -8.63 18.58
CA THR A 28 -26.65 -9.49 19.68
C THR A 28 -26.91 -10.92 19.19
N ALA A 29 -27.53 -11.11 18.02
CA ALA A 29 -27.71 -12.43 17.42
C ALA A 29 -26.36 -13.10 17.14
N ARG A 30 -25.40 -12.38 16.54
CA ARG A 30 -24.06 -12.87 16.25
C ARG A 30 -23.32 -13.30 17.51
N HIS A 31 -23.47 -12.55 18.61
CA HIS A 31 -22.87 -12.90 19.88
C HIS A 31 -23.45 -14.22 20.43
N LEU A 32 -24.77 -14.42 20.42
CA LEU A 32 -25.40 -15.66 20.87
C LEU A 32 -25.03 -16.87 19.99
N ILE A 33 -24.93 -16.68 18.68
CA ILE A 33 -24.47 -17.72 17.75
C ILE A 33 -23.02 -18.10 18.08
N PHE A 34 -22.18 -17.11 18.36
CA PHE A 34 -20.79 -17.33 18.77
C PHE A 34 -20.68 -18.00 20.15
N GLU A 35 -21.56 -17.69 21.10
CA GLU A 35 -21.61 -18.37 22.40
C GLU A 35 -22.04 -19.83 22.29
N THR A 36 -22.75 -20.19 21.21
CA THR A 36 -23.05 -21.61 20.88
C THR A 36 -21.77 -22.34 20.43
N PHE A 37 -20.73 -21.59 20.05
CA PHE A 37 -19.39 -22.05 19.71
C PHE A 37 -18.52 -22.18 20.99
N ASP A 38 -18.89 -23.11 21.87
CA ASP A 38 -18.07 -23.41 23.05
C ASP A 38 -16.82 -24.20 22.62
N ALA A 39 -15.63 -23.71 22.98
CA ALA A 39 -14.35 -24.29 22.60
C ALA A 39 -14.16 -25.72 23.15
N GLU A 40 -14.82 -26.07 24.25
CA GLU A 40 -14.81 -27.43 24.81
C GLU A 40 -15.70 -28.40 24.02
N LEU A 41 -16.74 -27.91 23.33
CA LEU A 41 -17.62 -28.72 22.47
C LEU A 41 -16.98 -29.04 21.11
N ILE A 42 -16.00 -28.26 20.64
CA ILE A 42 -15.38 -28.42 19.31
C ILE A 42 -14.57 -29.72 19.19
N GLN A 43 -14.06 -30.28 20.30
CA GLN A 43 -13.32 -31.54 20.24
C GLN A 43 -14.20 -32.73 19.85
N ASP A 44 -15.51 -32.67 20.13
CA ASP A 44 -16.49 -33.74 19.89
C ASP A 44 -17.70 -33.30 19.04
N ALA A 45 -17.72 -32.06 18.53
CA ALA A 45 -18.85 -31.51 17.78
C ALA A 45 -19.01 -32.22 16.42
N GLU A 46 -20.24 -32.61 16.10
CA GLU A 46 -20.59 -33.10 14.76
C GLU A 46 -20.30 -32.00 13.72
N PHE A 47 -19.62 -32.37 12.63
CA PHE A 47 -19.27 -31.47 11.52
C PHE A 47 -20.47 -30.63 11.03
N ASP A 48 -21.67 -31.23 11.03
CA ASP A 48 -22.92 -30.56 10.64
C ASP A 48 -23.30 -29.40 11.56
N LEU A 49 -22.98 -29.47 12.86
CA LEU A 49 -23.21 -28.37 13.80
C LEU A 49 -22.24 -27.21 13.53
N VAL A 50 -20.96 -27.52 13.29
CA VAL A 50 -19.94 -26.51 12.96
C VAL A 50 -20.28 -25.79 11.66
N CYS A 51 -20.71 -26.52 10.63
CA CYS A 51 -21.17 -25.93 9.37
C CYS A 51 -22.38 -25.01 9.57
N LYS A 52 -23.40 -25.46 10.29
CA LYS A 52 -24.59 -24.62 10.55
C LYS A 52 -24.24 -23.33 11.27
N VAL A 53 -23.40 -23.40 12.30
CA VAL A 53 -23.05 -22.20 13.06
C VAL A 53 -22.18 -21.25 12.25
N THR A 54 -21.25 -21.77 11.43
CA THR A 54 -20.44 -20.92 10.54
C THR A 54 -21.29 -20.25 9.44
N ASP A 55 -22.28 -20.94 8.89
CA ASP A 55 -23.25 -20.38 7.94
C ASP A 55 -24.09 -19.27 8.61
N ASP A 56 -24.59 -19.51 9.83
CA ASP A 56 -25.38 -18.53 10.58
C ASP A 56 -24.56 -17.28 10.96
N LEU A 57 -23.30 -17.45 11.40
CA LEU A 57 -22.39 -16.34 11.67
C LEU A 57 -22.11 -15.52 10.42
N SER A 58 -21.88 -16.18 9.28
CA SER A 58 -21.61 -15.51 8.01
C SER A 58 -22.82 -14.67 7.58
N ARG A 59 -24.00 -15.28 7.60
CA ARG A 59 -25.27 -14.66 7.21
C ARG A 59 -25.64 -13.46 8.09
N VAL A 60 -25.61 -13.61 9.42
CA VAL A 60 -25.92 -12.50 10.34
C VAL A 60 -24.81 -11.43 10.28
N GLY A 61 -23.55 -11.84 10.12
CA GLY A 61 -22.42 -10.94 9.96
C GLY A 61 -22.45 -10.11 8.67
N GLU A 62 -22.98 -10.65 7.57
CA GLU A 62 -23.25 -9.90 6.35
C GLU A 62 -24.34 -8.85 6.56
N LYS A 63 -25.47 -9.23 7.16
CA LYS A 63 -26.56 -8.30 7.49
C LYS A 63 -26.06 -7.14 8.38
N ALA A 64 -25.29 -7.45 9.43
CA ALA A 64 -24.69 -6.44 10.30
C ALA A 64 -23.76 -5.48 9.53
N ARG A 65 -22.88 -6.02 8.67
CA ARG A 65 -21.97 -5.21 7.84
C ARG A 65 -22.72 -4.32 6.86
N ASP A 66 -23.81 -4.80 6.28
CA ASP A 66 -24.64 -4.02 5.36
C ASP A 66 -25.34 -2.85 6.05
N VAL A 67 -25.90 -3.10 7.24
CA VAL A 67 -26.53 -2.04 8.04
C VAL A 67 -25.49 -1.05 8.54
N TRP A 68 -24.34 -1.54 9.03
CA TRP A 68 -23.23 -0.70 9.47
C TRP A 68 -22.75 0.22 8.34
N ARG A 69 -22.62 -0.29 7.10
CA ARG A 69 -22.29 0.53 5.92
C ARG A 69 -23.31 1.61 5.63
N LYS A 70 -24.61 1.35 5.85
CA LYS A 70 -25.69 2.34 5.67
C LYS A 70 -25.72 3.39 6.79
N LEU A 71 -25.22 3.05 7.98
CA LEU A 71 -25.07 3.95 9.12
C LEU A 71 -23.84 4.84 9.02
N GLN A 72 -22.82 4.43 8.26
CA GLN A 72 -21.67 5.28 8.02
C GLN A 72 -22.13 6.59 7.35
N PRO A 73 -21.61 7.75 7.81
CA PRO A 73 -21.83 8.98 7.07
C PRO A 73 -21.36 8.78 5.62
N PRO A 74 -21.96 9.48 4.65
CA PRO A 74 -21.46 9.45 3.29
C PRO A 74 -19.96 9.79 3.32
N PRO A 75 -19.12 9.11 2.53
CA PRO A 75 -17.71 9.42 2.48
C PRO A 75 -17.54 10.91 2.21
N LYS A 76 -16.70 11.56 3.01
CA LYS A 76 -16.42 13.00 2.87
C LYS A 76 -16.05 13.29 1.42
N SER A 77 -16.63 14.35 0.87
CA SER A 77 -16.26 14.81 -0.45
C SER A 77 -14.76 15.14 -0.49
N ALA A 78 -14.14 15.02 -1.67
CA ALA A 78 -12.73 15.41 -1.82
C ALA A 78 -12.50 16.88 -1.41
N ALA A 79 -13.49 17.75 -1.60
CA ALA A 79 -13.44 19.15 -1.18
C ALA A 79 -13.38 19.30 0.35
N GLU A 80 -14.18 18.54 1.10
CA GLU A 80 -14.14 18.53 2.56
C GLU A 80 -12.81 17.97 3.07
N ARG A 81 -12.34 16.85 2.49
CA ARG A 81 -11.02 16.27 2.81
C ARG A 81 -9.89 17.26 2.58
N ALA A 82 -9.89 17.97 1.45
CA ALA A 82 -8.88 18.98 1.14
C ALA A 82 -8.94 20.18 2.12
N GLY A 83 -10.15 20.57 2.56
CA GLY A 83 -10.32 21.61 3.58
C GLY A 83 -9.72 21.21 4.93
N GLU A 84 -9.98 19.98 5.37
CA GLU A 84 -9.43 19.41 6.61
C GLU A 84 -7.91 19.28 6.54
N LEU A 85 -7.38 18.76 5.43
CA LEU A 85 -5.93 18.61 5.26
C LEU A 85 -5.20 19.96 5.26
N ARG A 86 -5.79 21.02 4.66
CA ARG A 86 -5.23 22.38 4.75
C ARG A 86 -5.19 22.87 6.20
N ALA A 87 -6.29 22.68 6.94
CA ALA A 87 -6.34 23.07 8.35
C ALA A 87 -5.30 22.30 9.18
N ASN A 88 -5.13 21.00 8.95
CA ASN A 88 -4.13 20.18 9.63
C ASN A 88 -2.70 20.64 9.31
N VAL A 89 -2.40 20.96 8.04
CA VAL A 89 -1.09 21.52 7.66
C VAL A 89 -0.84 22.82 8.43
N ASP A 90 -1.81 23.73 8.47
CA ASP A 90 -1.64 25.02 9.14
C ASP A 90 -1.51 24.88 10.67
N GLU A 91 -2.26 23.95 11.28
CA GLU A 91 -2.17 23.61 12.70
C GLU A 91 -0.81 23.00 13.04
N ALA A 92 -0.37 21.97 12.31
CA ALA A 92 0.92 21.31 12.51
C ALA A 92 2.09 22.29 12.34
N MET A 93 1.99 23.21 11.38
CA MET A 93 2.98 24.28 11.21
C MET A 93 2.98 25.26 12.38
N ALA A 94 1.82 25.56 12.97
CA ALA A 94 1.71 26.45 14.13
C ALA A 94 2.26 25.80 15.42
N THR A 95 2.12 24.48 15.57
CA THR A 95 2.66 23.71 16.70
C THR A 95 4.14 23.35 16.51
N GLY A 96 4.67 23.51 15.28
CA GLY A 96 6.04 23.18 14.92
C GLY A 96 6.27 21.70 14.59
N ASP A 97 5.21 20.93 14.40
CA ASP A 97 5.27 19.53 13.96
C ASP A 97 5.44 19.47 12.44
N LEU A 98 6.69 19.63 11.98
CA LEU A 98 7.02 19.65 10.56
C LEU A 98 6.77 18.30 9.88
N ALA A 99 6.84 17.19 10.61
CA ALA A 99 6.59 15.86 10.08
C ALA A 99 5.11 15.66 9.76
N ASP A 100 4.23 15.98 10.71
CA ASP A 100 2.79 15.91 10.49
C ASP A 100 2.32 16.90 9.41
N ALA A 101 2.89 18.12 9.39
CA ALA A 101 2.64 19.09 8.34
C ALA A 101 3.04 18.57 6.94
N SER A 102 4.16 17.85 6.85
CA SER A 102 4.62 17.23 5.61
C SER A 102 3.69 16.08 5.17
N HIS A 103 3.32 15.20 6.11
CA HIS A 103 2.37 14.11 5.85
C HIS A 103 1.01 14.61 5.36
N ALA A 104 0.45 15.61 6.04
CA ALA A 104 -0.79 16.24 5.62
C ALA A 104 -0.63 16.96 4.26
N GLY A 105 0.55 17.53 4.00
CA GLY A 105 0.90 18.22 2.77
C GLY A 105 0.85 17.33 1.51
N PHE A 106 1.46 16.15 1.52
CA PHE A 106 1.40 15.30 0.33
C PHE A 106 0.01 14.68 0.13
N ARG A 107 -0.70 14.31 1.21
CA ARG A 107 -2.10 13.84 1.13
C ARG A 107 -3.05 14.91 0.58
N LEU A 108 -2.77 16.18 0.92
CA LEU A 108 -3.46 17.32 0.33
C LEU A 108 -3.20 17.37 -1.16
N GLY A 109 -1.96 17.15 -1.60
CA GLY A 109 -1.60 17.01 -3.02
C GLY A 109 -2.47 15.99 -3.73
N GLU A 110 -2.54 14.75 -3.22
CA GLU A 110 -3.34 13.66 -3.80
C GLU A 110 -4.82 14.03 -3.89
N THR A 111 -5.36 14.61 -2.81
CA THR A 111 -6.78 15.01 -2.77
C THR A 111 -7.07 16.15 -3.75
N LEU A 112 -6.12 17.05 -4.00
CA LEU A 112 -6.27 18.12 -4.97
C LEU A 112 -6.16 17.61 -6.41
N GLU A 113 -5.39 16.54 -6.66
CA GLU A 113 -5.41 15.83 -7.94
C GLU A 113 -6.78 15.22 -8.22
N GLU A 114 -7.42 14.58 -7.23
CA GLU A 114 -8.79 14.06 -7.36
C GLU A 114 -9.79 15.18 -7.72
N LEU A 115 -9.55 16.40 -7.26
CA LEU A 115 -10.35 17.58 -7.56
C LEU A 115 -9.97 18.26 -8.90
N ASN A 116 -8.99 17.74 -9.63
CA ASN A 116 -8.37 18.37 -10.80
C ASN A 116 -7.79 19.78 -10.53
N ASP A 117 -7.45 20.09 -9.27
CA ASP A 117 -6.73 21.32 -8.91
C ASP A 117 -5.23 21.09 -9.03
N ARG A 118 -4.73 21.17 -10.27
CA ARG A 118 -3.33 20.83 -10.57
C ARG A 118 -2.34 21.81 -9.95
N GLU A 119 -2.63 23.12 -9.96
CA GLU A 119 -1.76 24.12 -9.33
C GLU A 119 -1.71 23.95 -7.81
N GLY A 120 -2.87 23.69 -7.19
CA GLY A 120 -2.95 23.41 -5.76
C GLY A 120 -2.18 22.15 -5.37
N ALA A 121 -2.32 21.07 -6.15
CA ALA A 121 -1.62 19.82 -5.91
C ALA A 121 -0.09 19.99 -5.98
N GLU A 122 0.42 20.66 -7.02
CA GLU A 122 1.86 20.90 -7.15
C GLU A 122 2.42 21.67 -5.96
N SER A 123 1.73 22.75 -5.57
CA SER A 123 2.11 23.58 -4.43
C SER A 123 2.16 22.77 -3.13
N ALA A 124 1.17 21.90 -2.91
CA ALA A 124 1.10 21.04 -1.74
C ALA A 124 2.26 20.02 -1.70
N TYR A 125 2.56 19.34 -2.82
CA TYR A 125 3.68 18.41 -2.91
C TYR A 125 5.04 19.09 -2.74
N ARG A 126 5.25 20.24 -3.39
CA ARG A 126 6.49 21.03 -3.22
C ARG A 126 6.69 21.44 -1.77
N ARG A 127 5.61 21.86 -1.08
CA ARG A 127 5.67 22.20 0.35
C ARG A 127 6.02 20.98 1.20
N ALA A 128 5.41 19.82 0.94
CA ALA A 128 5.72 18.58 1.65
C ALA A 128 7.20 18.21 1.51
N VAL A 129 7.78 18.25 0.32
CA VAL A 129 9.22 18.00 0.11
C VAL A 129 10.10 18.99 0.88
N VAL A 130 9.75 20.27 0.89
CA VAL A 130 10.48 21.31 1.66
C VAL A 130 10.42 21.04 3.17
N LEU A 131 9.30 20.54 3.68
CA LEU A 131 9.15 20.18 5.10
C LEU A 131 9.90 18.87 5.42
N ALA A 132 9.80 17.86 4.56
CA ALA A 132 10.52 16.59 4.71
C ALA A 132 12.04 16.81 4.80
N ARG A 133 12.61 17.75 4.01
CA ARG A 133 14.02 18.16 4.12
C ARG A 133 14.38 18.76 5.49
N GLN A 134 13.44 19.42 6.16
CA GLN A 134 13.67 20.13 7.42
C GLN A 134 13.50 19.28 8.67
N VAL A 135 12.68 18.22 8.61
CA VAL A 135 12.53 17.23 9.69
C VAL A 135 13.85 16.50 9.99
N ASP A 136 14.86 16.70 9.14
CA ASP A 136 16.06 15.87 9.02
C ASP A 136 15.67 14.44 8.61
N ALA A 137 16.65 13.72 8.09
CA ALA A 137 16.50 12.41 7.51
C ALA A 137 16.23 11.29 8.56
N GLY A 138 15.76 11.65 9.75
CA GLY A 138 15.32 10.73 10.79
C GLY A 138 14.00 10.02 10.46
N ASP A 139 13.23 10.56 9.51
CA ASP A 139 12.05 9.92 8.94
C ASP A 139 12.24 9.62 7.43
N PRO A 140 12.92 8.51 7.11
CA PRO A 140 13.14 8.09 5.72
C PRO A 140 11.85 7.75 4.97
N GLU A 141 10.79 7.32 5.66
CA GLU A 141 9.52 6.98 5.00
C GLU A 141 8.80 8.25 4.54
N LEU A 142 8.84 9.31 5.36
CA LEU A 142 8.34 10.62 4.98
C LEU A 142 9.08 11.19 3.76
N MET A 143 10.41 11.04 3.70
CA MET A 143 11.19 11.49 2.54
C MET A 143 10.82 10.68 1.28
N LEU A 144 10.76 9.35 1.38
CA LEU A 144 10.37 8.51 0.25
C LEU A 144 8.97 8.88 -0.28
N ALA A 145 7.98 9.03 0.61
CA ALA A 145 6.62 9.41 0.25
C ALA A 145 6.56 10.80 -0.39
N ALA A 146 7.09 11.84 0.27
CA ALA A 146 6.98 13.21 -0.22
C ALA A 146 7.69 13.42 -1.56
N PHE A 147 8.89 12.85 -1.72
CA PHE A 147 9.65 12.97 -2.96
C PHE A 147 9.02 12.17 -4.09
N SER A 148 8.68 10.90 -3.88
CA SER A 148 8.07 10.07 -4.92
C SER A 148 6.77 10.69 -5.44
N SER A 149 5.88 11.18 -4.56
CA SER A 149 4.65 11.86 -4.97
C SER A 149 4.91 13.06 -5.87
N LEU A 150 5.85 13.95 -5.50
CA LEU A 150 6.19 15.10 -6.35
C LEU A 150 6.82 14.66 -7.68
N ILE A 151 7.73 13.67 -7.66
CA ILE A 151 8.38 13.13 -8.87
C ILE A 151 7.36 12.57 -9.85
N HIS A 152 6.38 11.79 -9.37
CA HIS A 152 5.32 11.22 -10.22
C HIS A 152 4.34 12.26 -10.73
N PHE A 153 4.10 13.31 -9.94
CA PHE A 153 3.20 14.39 -10.30
C PHE A 153 3.79 15.30 -11.40
N LEU A 154 5.08 15.61 -11.32
CA LEU A 154 5.77 16.49 -12.26
C LEU A 154 5.84 15.89 -13.66
N SER A 155 5.84 16.76 -14.68
CA SER A 155 6.16 16.34 -16.04
C SER A 155 7.63 15.89 -16.12
N PRO A 156 7.95 14.92 -17.00
CA PRO A 156 9.32 14.43 -17.14
C PRO A 156 10.28 15.59 -17.46
N SER A 157 11.24 15.83 -16.57
CA SER A 157 12.14 16.99 -16.65
C SER A 157 13.47 16.71 -15.94
N GLU A 158 14.44 17.61 -16.12
CA GLU A 158 15.66 17.60 -15.30
C GLU A 158 15.34 17.81 -13.81
N GLU A 159 14.30 18.59 -13.48
CA GLU A 159 13.85 18.79 -12.10
C GLU A 159 13.36 17.48 -11.46
N SER A 160 12.47 16.74 -12.14
CA SER A 160 11.97 15.47 -11.62
C SER A 160 13.08 14.45 -11.40
N VAL A 161 14.10 14.46 -12.25
CA VAL A 161 15.28 13.60 -12.10
C VAL A 161 16.16 14.05 -10.94
N ALA A 162 16.44 15.35 -10.81
CA ALA A 162 17.25 15.88 -9.72
C ALA A 162 16.61 15.58 -8.35
N LEU A 163 15.29 15.69 -8.24
CA LEU A 163 14.54 15.29 -7.05
C LEU A 163 14.71 13.80 -6.74
N ALA A 164 14.65 12.94 -7.77
CA ALA A 164 14.84 11.51 -7.59
C ALA A 164 16.27 11.14 -7.14
N GLN A 165 17.28 11.80 -7.72
CA GLN A 165 18.68 11.64 -7.31
C GLN A 165 18.91 12.09 -5.87
N GLU A 166 18.29 13.20 -5.45
CA GLU A 166 18.35 13.68 -4.07
C GLU A 166 17.73 12.68 -3.09
N MET A 167 16.57 12.11 -3.44
CA MET A 167 15.92 11.07 -2.63
C MET A 167 16.82 9.85 -2.48
N VAL A 168 17.41 9.37 -3.58
CA VAL A 168 18.35 8.24 -3.57
C VAL A 168 19.59 8.53 -2.73
N ALA A 169 20.20 9.71 -2.87
CA ALA A 169 21.37 10.09 -2.08
C ALA A 169 21.07 10.09 -0.57
N ASN A 170 19.84 10.40 -0.18
CA ASN A 170 19.42 10.34 1.22
C ASN A 170 19.12 8.92 1.71
N LEU A 171 18.54 8.06 0.88
CA LEU A 171 18.01 6.75 1.30
C LEU A 171 18.95 5.56 1.02
N ILE A 172 19.85 5.71 0.05
CA ILE A 172 20.80 4.67 -0.37
C ILE A 172 22.21 4.99 0.16
N ASP A 173 22.69 6.21 -0.04
CA ASP A 173 24.11 6.54 0.24
C ASP A 173 24.37 6.78 1.74
N ARG A 174 23.33 7.11 2.53
CA ARG A 174 23.46 7.31 3.98
C ARG A 174 23.39 5.98 4.71
N ARG A 175 24.55 5.48 5.14
CA ARG A 175 24.69 4.23 5.91
C ARG A 175 23.78 4.12 7.13
N GLU A 176 23.51 5.24 7.82
CA GLU A 176 22.65 5.29 9.01
C GLU A 176 21.16 5.08 8.69
N MET A 177 20.76 5.33 7.44
CA MET A 177 19.37 5.24 6.98
C MET A 177 19.11 4.05 6.05
N TYR A 178 20.19 3.38 5.62
CA TYR A 178 20.12 2.28 4.68
C TYR A 178 19.21 1.17 5.20
N HIS A 179 18.15 0.91 4.44
CA HIS A 179 17.30 -0.26 4.60
C HIS A 179 17.06 -0.84 3.21
N PRO A 180 17.36 -2.12 2.95
CA PRO A 180 17.38 -2.68 1.60
C PRO A 180 16.03 -2.53 0.87
N MET A 181 14.91 -2.66 1.58
CA MET A 181 13.58 -2.46 0.97
C MET A 181 13.35 -1.00 0.56
N ARG A 182 13.72 -0.04 1.41
CA ARG A 182 13.58 1.39 1.10
C ARG A 182 14.53 1.82 -0.01
N ALA A 183 15.76 1.32 0.03
CA ALA A 183 16.77 1.63 -0.96
C ALA A 183 16.34 1.13 -2.34
N ALA A 184 15.77 -0.08 -2.41
CA ALA A 184 15.20 -0.61 -3.65
C ALA A 184 14.00 0.21 -4.14
N ASP A 185 13.13 0.67 -3.24
CA ASP A 185 11.97 1.50 -3.61
C ASP A 185 12.38 2.91 -4.09
N ALA A 186 13.36 3.52 -3.44
CA ALA A 186 13.97 4.77 -3.89
C ALA A 186 14.62 4.62 -5.27
N ALA A 187 15.37 3.53 -5.49
CA ALA A 187 15.97 3.21 -6.79
C ALA A 187 14.90 2.97 -7.87
N TYR A 188 13.79 2.30 -7.53
CA TYR A 188 12.66 2.08 -8.42
C TYR A 188 12.05 3.41 -8.91
N HIS A 189 11.77 4.33 -7.99
CA HIS A 189 11.24 5.64 -8.33
C HIS A 189 12.22 6.51 -9.12
N TRP A 190 13.53 6.41 -8.84
CA TRP A 190 14.55 7.07 -9.64
C TRP A 190 14.62 6.52 -11.06
N ALA A 191 14.59 5.20 -11.23
CA ALA A 191 14.54 4.56 -12.54
C ALA A 191 13.33 5.04 -13.37
N ILE A 192 12.14 5.12 -12.76
CA ILE A 192 10.96 5.65 -13.44
C ILE A 192 11.16 7.09 -13.91
N ALA A 193 11.71 7.96 -13.06
CA ALA A 193 11.92 9.36 -13.41
C ALA A 193 12.90 9.52 -14.58
N GLU A 194 14.00 8.76 -14.57
CA GLU A 194 15.01 8.78 -15.64
C GLU A 194 14.46 8.20 -16.94
N LEU A 195 13.74 7.09 -16.90
CA LEU A 195 13.15 6.46 -18.09
C LEU A 195 12.11 7.39 -18.74
N LYS A 196 11.19 7.96 -17.96
CA LYS A 196 10.21 8.93 -18.46
C LYS A 196 10.88 10.16 -19.08
N PHE A 197 11.95 10.67 -18.46
CA PHE A 197 12.68 11.80 -19.03
C PHE A 197 13.45 11.42 -20.30
N ALA A 198 13.99 10.20 -20.37
CA ALA A 198 14.69 9.70 -21.55
C ALA A 198 13.81 9.59 -22.81
N GLU A 199 12.49 9.40 -22.65
CA GLU A 199 11.53 9.47 -23.77
C GLU A 199 11.56 10.85 -24.46
N VAL A 200 11.73 11.92 -23.67
CA VAL A 200 11.81 13.31 -24.15
C VAL A 200 13.25 13.69 -24.52
N ALA A 201 14.24 13.13 -23.82
CA ALA A 201 15.66 13.41 -23.96
C ALA A 201 16.44 12.15 -24.34
N GLN A 202 16.32 11.73 -25.61
CA GLN A 202 16.86 10.45 -26.12
C GLN A 202 18.34 10.18 -25.80
N HIS A 203 19.17 11.21 -25.71
CA HIS A 203 20.58 11.07 -25.36
C HIS A 203 20.83 10.51 -23.94
N ARG A 204 19.81 10.53 -23.06
CA ARG A 204 19.85 9.96 -21.71
C ARG A 204 19.41 8.50 -21.66
N MET A 205 18.88 7.95 -22.76
CA MET A 205 18.25 6.64 -22.79
C MET A 205 19.17 5.51 -22.33
N ASP A 206 20.39 5.42 -22.86
CA ASP A 206 21.32 4.35 -22.47
C ASP A 206 21.71 4.45 -20.99
N HIS A 207 21.88 5.66 -20.46
CA HIS A 207 22.13 5.86 -19.02
C HIS A 207 20.94 5.43 -18.16
N ALA A 208 19.72 5.80 -18.55
CA ALA A 208 18.51 5.43 -17.83
C ALA A 208 18.30 3.91 -17.82
N ILE A 209 18.60 3.22 -18.92
CA ILE A 209 18.39 1.77 -19.06
C ILE A 209 19.52 0.97 -18.41
N ASP A 210 20.76 1.16 -18.86
CA ASP A 210 21.89 0.32 -18.44
C ASP A 210 22.46 0.72 -17.08
N GLY A 211 22.33 1.99 -16.71
CA GLY A 211 22.79 2.50 -15.42
C GLY A 211 21.71 2.36 -14.36
N VAL A 212 20.62 3.10 -14.51
CA VAL A 212 19.65 3.31 -13.42
C VAL A 212 18.64 2.17 -13.32
N ALA A 213 17.98 1.79 -14.41
CA ALA A 213 16.94 0.77 -14.40
C ALA A 213 17.49 -0.62 -14.04
N ARG A 214 18.63 -1.02 -14.62
CA ARG A 214 19.27 -2.30 -14.30
C ARG A 214 19.66 -2.40 -12.82
N GLN A 215 20.25 -1.34 -12.26
CA GLN A 215 20.57 -1.29 -10.83
C GLN A 215 19.32 -1.42 -9.95
N ALA A 216 18.25 -0.70 -10.28
CA ALA A 216 16.99 -0.78 -9.53
C ALA A 216 16.40 -2.20 -9.58
N ILE A 217 16.41 -2.85 -10.74
CA ILE A 217 15.96 -4.25 -10.89
C ILE A 217 16.79 -5.20 -10.03
N GLU A 218 18.12 -5.08 -10.05
CA GLU A 218 19.00 -5.92 -9.20
C GLU A 218 18.68 -5.74 -7.71
N MET A 219 18.40 -4.51 -7.26
CA MET A 219 18.02 -4.23 -5.88
C MET A 219 16.64 -4.81 -5.52
N LEU A 220 15.66 -4.69 -6.42
CA LEU A 220 14.31 -5.22 -6.24
C LEU A 220 14.29 -6.75 -6.22
N ASP A 221 15.05 -7.40 -7.10
CA ASP A 221 15.18 -8.85 -7.12
C ASP A 221 15.94 -9.36 -5.89
N GLY A 222 16.93 -8.62 -5.40
CA GLY A 222 17.66 -8.92 -4.17
C GLY A 222 16.78 -8.95 -2.91
N ILE A 223 15.62 -8.28 -2.94
CA ILE A 223 14.61 -8.32 -1.87
C ILE A 223 13.34 -9.11 -2.26
N CYS A 224 13.40 -9.90 -3.33
CA CYS A 224 12.30 -10.70 -3.87
C CYS A 224 11.04 -9.89 -4.26
N PHE A 225 11.19 -8.61 -4.60
CA PHE A 225 10.08 -7.75 -5.02
C PHE A 225 9.90 -7.72 -6.55
N HIS A 226 9.70 -8.91 -7.12
CA HIS A 226 9.74 -9.14 -8.58
C HIS A 226 8.70 -8.34 -9.36
N LYS A 227 7.55 -8.00 -8.75
CA LYS A 227 6.53 -7.16 -9.40
C LYS A 227 7.08 -5.78 -9.80
N GLY A 228 7.93 -5.18 -8.96
CA GLY A 228 8.61 -3.92 -9.27
C GLY A 228 9.59 -4.09 -10.43
N SER A 229 10.40 -5.14 -10.39
CA SER A 229 11.37 -5.50 -11.45
C SER A 229 10.69 -5.64 -12.80
N GLN A 230 9.62 -6.44 -12.88
CA GLN A 230 8.83 -6.63 -14.10
C GLN A 230 8.24 -5.31 -14.64
N THR A 231 7.75 -4.46 -13.74
CA THR A 231 7.20 -3.16 -14.12
C THR A 231 8.26 -2.27 -14.76
N LEU A 232 9.48 -2.23 -14.19
CA LEU A 232 10.59 -1.50 -14.79
C LEU A 232 11.02 -2.09 -16.14
N GLN A 233 11.12 -3.41 -16.25
CA GLN A 233 11.50 -4.08 -17.50
C GLN A 233 10.51 -3.75 -18.64
N ARG A 234 9.20 -3.74 -18.35
CA ARG A 234 8.17 -3.32 -19.30
C ARG A 234 8.27 -1.84 -19.66
N LEU A 235 8.56 -0.97 -18.69
CA LEU A 235 8.79 0.45 -18.94
C LEU A 235 10.00 0.67 -19.85
N VAL A 236 11.12 -0.02 -19.59
CA VAL A 236 12.32 0.00 -20.44
C VAL A 236 11.98 -0.45 -21.87
N ALA A 237 11.22 -1.54 -22.02
CA ALA A 237 10.76 -2.00 -23.33
C ALA A 237 9.92 -0.92 -24.05
N GLY A 238 9.02 -0.26 -23.34
CA GLY A 238 8.23 0.87 -23.88
C GLY A 238 9.10 2.02 -24.39
N VAL A 239 10.07 2.46 -23.57
CA VAL A 239 11.02 3.52 -23.93
C VAL A 239 11.84 3.13 -25.17
N LEU A 240 12.35 1.90 -25.23
CA LEU A 240 13.10 1.39 -26.38
C LEU A 240 12.27 1.35 -27.67
N ARG A 241 11.00 0.90 -27.60
CA ARG A 241 10.08 0.93 -28.75
C ARG A 241 9.85 2.34 -29.26
N SER A 242 9.69 3.32 -28.36
CA SER A 242 9.52 4.73 -28.74
C SER A 242 10.72 5.28 -29.53
N ALA A 243 11.91 4.72 -29.32
CA ALA A 243 13.13 5.04 -30.05
C ALA A 243 13.38 4.13 -31.28
N GLY A 244 12.49 3.19 -31.58
CA GLY A 244 12.62 2.24 -32.69
C GLY A 244 13.61 1.10 -32.45
N ARG A 245 13.97 0.84 -31.19
CA ARG A 245 14.88 -0.26 -30.77
C ARG A 245 14.10 -1.53 -30.44
N ASP A 246 13.25 -1.99 -31.37
CA ASP A 246 12.26 -3.05 -31.12
C ASP A 246 12.89 -4.38 -30.69
N SER A 247 14.03 -4.76 -31.25
CA SER A 247 14.70 -6.02 -30.89
C SER A 247 15.18 -6.06 -29.44
N GLU A 248 15.63 -4.92 -28.92
CA GLU A 248 16.04 -4.80 -27.52
C GLU A 248 14.81 -4.74 -26.62
N ALA A 249 13.77 -4.02 -27.04
CA ALA A 249 12.51 -3.97 -26.31
C ALA A 249 11.86 -5.35 -26.15
N ASP A 250 11.90 -6.19 -27.19
CA ASP A 250 11.35 -7.55 -27.13
C ASP A 250 12.12 -8.42 -26.14
N GLN A 251 13.45 -8.24 -26.00
CA GLN A 251 14.24 -8.94 -24.99
C GLN A 251 13.84 -8.53 -23.58
N TRP A 252 13.73 -7.22 -23.31
CA TRP A 252 13.29 -6.70 -22.01
C TRP A 252 11.87 -7.13 -21.64
N GLN A 253 10.96 -7.18 -22.62
CA GLN A 253 9.61 -7.68 -22.42
C GLN A 253 9.61 -9.18 -22.07
N ALA A 254 10.37 -9.98 -22.82
CA ALA A 254 10.50 -11.41 -22.54
C ALA A 254 11.08 -11.67 -21.14
N ASP A 255 12.03 -10.84 -20.68
CA ASP A 255 12.59 -10.95 -19.33
C ASP A 255 11.57 -10.62 -18.23
N ALA A 256 10.65 -9.68 -18.48
CA ALA A 256 9.55 -9.38 -17.56
C ALA A 256 8.55 -10.54 -17.45
N ASP A 257 8.21 -11.14 -18.58
CA ASP A 257 7.15 -12.15 -18.65
C ASP A 257 7.60 -13.51 -18.06
N LYS A 258 8.92 -13.76 -17.93
CA LYS A 258 9.48 -14.93 -17.23
C LYS A 258 8.93 -15.13 -15.83
N TYR A 259 8.54 -14.06 -15.13
CA TYR A 259 8.03 -14.14 -13.77
C TYR A 259 6.51 -14.38 -13.68
N GLU A 260 5.75 -14.20 -14.75
CA GLU A 260 4.32 -14.59 -14.77
C GLU A 260 4.18 -16.12 -14.75
N ASP A 261 5.16 -16.82 -15.33
CA ASP A 261 5.28 -18.27 -15.26
C ASP A 261 5.61 -18.79 -13.84
N TRP A 262 6.02 -17.92 -12.90
CA TRP A 262 6.33 -18.33 -11.52
C TRP A 262 5.09 -18.59 -10.66
N GLU A 263 3.93 -18.00 -10.96
CA GLU A 263 2.66 -18.40 -10.32
C GLU A 263 2.37 -19.89 -10.60
N TRP A 264 2.86 -20.41 -11.72
CA TRP A 264 2.78 -21.82 -12.10
C TRP A 264 3.80 -22.72 -11.37
N PHE A 265 4.91 -22.15 -10.88
CA PHE A 265 5.93 -22.87 -10.10
C PHE A 265 5.62 -22.90 -8.60
N MET A 266 4.79 -22.00 -8.07
CA MET A 266 4.37 -22.00 -6.66
C MET A 266 3.49 -23.21 -6.28
N GLU A 267 2.95 -23.94 -7.26
CA GLU A 267 2.27 -25.23 -7.03
C GLU A 267 3.23 -26.44 -6.97
N GLN A 268 4.53 -26.24 -7.23
CA GLN A 268 5.52 -27.31 -7.14
C GLN A 268 6.30 -27.20 -5.82
N GLU A 269 6.20 -28.22 -4.96
CA GLU A 269 7.12 -28.42 -3.84
C GLU A 269 8.55 -28.53 -4.38
N ILE A 270 9.36 -27.48 -4.22
CA ILE A 270 10.79 -27.54 -4.58
C ILE A 270 11.52 -28.24 -3.42
N PRO A 271 12.12 -29.44 -3.62
CA PRO A 271 12.77 -30.15 -2.53
C PRO A 271 13.98 -29.37 -2.02
N GLY A 272 13.93 -28.89 -0.77
CA GLY A 272 15.05 -28.28 -0.07
C GLY A 272 15.06 -26.76 0.03
N HIS A 273 14.04 -26.05 -0.46
CA HIS A 273 13.85 -24.62 -0.16
C HIS A 273 12.82 -24.45 0.95
N VAL A 274 13.20 -23.73 2.01
CA VAL A 274 12.29 -23.28 3.06
C VAL A 274 11.60 -22.02 2.54
N HIS A 275 10.28 -22.03 2.39
CA HIS A 275 9.55 -20.80 2.06
C HIS A 275 9.64 -19.84 3.24
N LEU A 276 9.74 -18.53 2.99
CA LEU A 276 9.80 -17.53 4.08
C LEU A 276 8.58 -17.59 5.03
N TRP A 277 7.46 -18.17 4.56
CA TRP A 277 6.25 -18.44 5.33
C TRP A 277 6.33 -19.69 6.23
N ASP A 278 7.32 -20.57 6.03
CA ASP A 278 7.57 -21.76 6.88
C ASP A 278 8.45 -21.45 8.09
N ILE A 279 8.92 -20.21 8.25
CA ILE A 279 9.57 -19.77 9.48
C ILE A 279 8.49 -19.60 10.55
N ARG A 280 8.21 -20.68 11.28
CA ARG A 280 7.64 -20.57 12.62
C ARG A 280 8.57 -19.68 13.42
N ILE A 281 8.09 -18.50 13.80
CA ILE A 281 8.73 -17.67 14.80
C ILE A 281 8.58 -18.44 16.12
N ASP A 282 9.59 -19.22 16.48
CA ASP A 282 9.73 -19.70 17.84
C ASP A 282 9.99 -18.47 18.72
N LEU A 283 8.92 -17.99 19.36
CA LEU A 283 9.01 -16.98 20.41
C LEU A 283 9.92 -17.52 21.52
N PRO A 284 10.84 -16.69 22.07
CA PRO A 284 11.73 -17.14 23.13
C PRO A 284 10.91 -17.52 24.36
N THR A 285 11.09 -18.74 24.85
CA THR A 285 10.58 -19.16 26.16
C THR A 285 11.27 -18.35 27.24
N HIS A 286 10.58 -17.32 27.74
CA HIS A 286 10.98 -16.65 28.97
C HIS A 286 10.80 -17.59 30.17
N GLY A 287 11.93 -18.00 30.74
CA GLY A 287 12.19 -18.03 32.18
C GLY A 287 11.39 -19.00 33.05
N ARG A 288 12.09 -20.02 33.56
CA ARG A 288 12.09 -20.37 34.99
C ARG A 288 13.29 -21.28 35.27
N GLU A 289 14.42 -20.66 35.58
CA GLU A 289 15.30 -21.22 36.60
C GLU A 289 14.65 -20.86 37.94
N ASP A 290 14.22 -21.86 38.69
CA ASP A 290 14.15 -21.86 40.16
C ASP A 290 13.90 -23.31 40.64
N GLU A 291 14.81 -23.74 41.52
CA GLU A 291 14.91 -24.99 42.32
C GLU A 291 15.47 -26.27 41.67
#